data_AF-A0A2L0X2Q7-F1
#
_entry.id   AF-A0A2L0X2Q7-F1
#
_cell.length_a   1.000
_cell.length_b   1.000
_cell.length_c   1.000
_cell.angle_alpha   90.00
_cell.angle_beta   90.00
_cell.angle_gamma   90.00
#
_symmetry.space_group_name_H-M   'P 1'
#
loop_
_entity.id
_entity.type
_entity.pdbx_description
1 polymer ?
#
loop_
_entity_poly.entity_id
_entity_poly.type
_entity_poly.pdbx_seq_one_letter_code
_entity_poly.pdbx_strand_id
1 'polypeptide(L)'
;MPRWVDAVYAYTYQGCALFDRRLPADFGITALPDHHPAVRVSVPERAILELVSDCTMSSPEGMRLVLGALRTVRRPVLERLLTHCHHLDIRLVLATLAGQLDAPWAQWVERHLAARPLSAP
;
A
#
# COMPACT_ATOMS: atom_id res chain seq x y z
N MET A 1 -15.84 -17.64 -1.41
CA MET A 1 -15.69 -18.25 -2.74
C MET A 1 -16.92 -19.10 -3.05
N PRO A 2 -17.39 -19.18 -4.31
CA PRO A 2 -18.43 -20.12 -4.70
C PRO A 2 -17.93 -21.56 -4.53
N ARG A 3 -18.78 -22.44 -3.96
CA ARG A 3 -18.42 -23.82 -3.62
C ARG A 3 -17.97 -24.67 -4.81
N TRP A 4 -18.33 -24.30 -6.04
CA TRP A 4 -17.92 -25.04 -7.25
C TRP A 4 -16.44 -24.85 -7.59
N VAL A 5 -15.79 -23.77 -7.13
CA VAL A 5 -14.38 -23.50 -7.42
C VAL A 5 -13.46 -24.47 -6.67
N ASP A 6 -13.83 -24.80 -5.43
CA ASP A 6 -13.08 -25.72 -4.56
C ASP A 6 -12.94 -27.14 -5.15
N ALA A 7 -13.88 -27.54 -6.01
CA ALA A 7 -13.90 -28.87 -6.63
C ALA A 7 -13.02 -29.00 -7.88
N VAL A 8 -12.60 -27.87 -8.47
CA VAL A 8 -11.91 -27.84 -9.77
C VAL A 8 -10.49 -27.31 -9.65
N TYR A 9 -10.23 -26.42 -8.68
CA TYR A 9 -8.93 -25.79 -8.52
C TYR A 9 -8.45 -25.85 -7.07
N ALA A 10 -7.21 -26.30 -6.88
CA ALA A 10 -6.46 -25.98 -5.68
C ALA A 10 -6.07 -24.50 -5.76
N TYR A 11 -6.72 -23.65 -4.97
CA TYR A 11 -6.33 -22.26 -4.80
C TYR A 11 -6.03 -21.98 -3.33
N THR A 12 -5.08 -21.07 -3.09
CA THR A 12 -4.79 -20.55 -1.76
C THR A 12 -5.08 -19.07 -1.79
N TYR A 13 -5.91 -18.59 -0.87
CA TYR A 13 -6.09 -17.16 -0.69
C TYR A 13 -4.83 -16.58 -0.03
N GLN A 14 -3.93 -16.02 -0.82
CA GLN A 14 -2.82 -15.22 -0.31
C GLN A 14 -3.27 -13.77 -0.19
N GLY A 15 -3.84 -13.44 0.97
CA GLY A 15 -3.92 -12.04 1.39
C GLY A 15 -2.61 -11.68 2.08
N CYS A 16 -1.83 -10.76 1.51
CA CYS A 16 -0.75 -10.14 2.26
C CYS A 16 -1.39 -9.26 3.33
N ALA A 17 -1.30 -9.66 4.60
CA ALA A 17 -1.68 -8.77 5.70
C ALA A 17 -0.69 -7.59 5.68
N LEU A 18 -1.03 -6.50 5.01
CA LEU A 18 -0.12 -5.39 4.80
C LEU A 18 0.15 -4.61 6.09
N PHE A 19 -0.88 -4.52 6.94
CA PHE A 19 -0.86 -3.75 8.19
C PHE A 19 -1.01 -4.67 9.41
N ASP A 20 -0.36 -4.29 10.51
CA ASP A 20 -0.57 -4.96 11.80
C ASP A 20 -1.99 -4.70 12.35
N ARG A 21 -2.40 -5.53 13.34
CA ARG A 21 -3.74 -5.48 13.94
C ARG A 21 -4.03 -4.22 14.77
N ARG A 22 -3.04 -3.36 15.02
CA ARG A 22 -3.23 -2.11 15.78
C ARG A 22 -3.77 -1.00 14.88
N LEU A 23 -3.68 -1.15 13.55
CA LEU A 23 -4.35 -0.26 12.61
C LEU A 23 -5.82 -0.67 12.48
N PRO A 24 -6.79 0.27 12.61
CA PRO A 24 -8.18 -0.02 12.29
C PRO A 24 -8.32 -0.55 10.87
N ALA A 25 -9.11 -1.61 10.67
CA ALA A 25 -9.22 -2.29 9.37
C ALA A 25 -9.73 -1.36 8.25
N ASP A 26 -10.57 -0.38 8.62
CA ASP A 26 -11.14 0.63 7.74
C ASP A 26 -10.29 1.91 7.63
N PHE A 27 -9.12 1.97 8.30
CA PHE A 27 -8.24 3.12 8.19
C PHE A 27 -7.74 3.28 6.75
N GLY A 28 -7.92 4.49 6.21
CA GLY A 28 -7.63 4.77 4.82
C GLY A 28 -8.63 4.16 3.83
N ILE A 29 -9.83 3.79 4.28
CA ILE A 29 -10.93 3.37 3.40
C ILE A 29 -12.05 4.41 3.49
N THR A 30 -12.51 4.89 2.33
CA THR A 30 -13.59 5.86 2.22
C THR A 30 -14.68 5.38 1.26
N ALA A 31 -15.85 6.01 1.28
CA ALA A 31 -16.76 5.92 0.16
C ALA A 31 -16.10 6.51 -1.08
N LEU A 32 -16.35 5.88 -2.24
CA LEU A 32 -15.91 6.40 -3.51
C LEU A 32 -16.64 7.74 -3.77
N PRO A 33 -15.93 8.85 -4.07
CA PRO A 33 -16.55 10.15 -4.33
C PRO A 33 -17.60 10.06 -5.45
N ASP A 34 -18.71 10.79 -5.32
CA ASP A 34 -19.80 10.85 -6.31
C ASP A 34 -20.46 9.50 -6.65
N HIS A 35 -20.25 8.50 -5.79
CA HIS A 35 -20.78 7.16 -5.97
C HIS A 35 -21.50 6.66 -4.70
N HIS A 36 -22.18 5.51 -4.81
CA HIS A 36 -22.96 4.97 -3.70
C HIS A 36 -22.06 4.69 -2.47
N PRO A 37 -22.46 5.06 -1.24
CA PRO A 37 -21.59 5.01 -0.05
C PRO A 37 -21.14 3.59 0.35
N ALA A 38 -21.87 2.56 -0.11
CA ALA A 38 -21.46 1.17 0.06
C ALA A 38 -20.27 0.75 -0.82
N VAL A 39 -19.95 1.54 -1.86
CA VAL A 39 -18.75 1.34 -2.68
C VAL A 39 -17.57 1.96 -1.94
N ARG A 40 -16.74 1.10 -1.35
CA ARG A 40 -15.60 1.48 -0.52
C ARG A 40 -14.32 1.41 -1.34
N VAL A 41 -13.46 2.42 -1.21
CA VAL A 41 -12.15 2.49 -1.88
C VAL A 41 -11.06 2.95 -0.92
N SER A 42 -9.84 2.53 -1.21
CA SER A 42 -8.65 3.02 -0.51
C SER A 42 -8.39 4.48 -0.85
N VAL A 43 -8.03 5.26 0.16
CA VAL A 43 -7.44 6.58 -0.03
C VAL A 43 -6.09 6.44 -0.73
N PRO A 44 -5.59 7.51 -1.40
CA PRO A 44 -4.33 7.47 -2.14
C PRO A 44 -3.17 6.82 -1.38
N GLU A 45 -2.98 7.19 -0.12
CA GLU A 45 -1.84 6.73 0.69
C GLU A 45 -1.88 5.22 0.96
N ARG A 46 -3.09 4.66 1.12
CA ARG A 46 -3.31 3.23 1.33
C ARG A 46 -3.21 2.47 0.02
N ALA A 47 -3.83 3.01 -1.03
CA ALA A 47 -3.80 2.42 -2.37
C ALA A 47 -2.38 2.27 -2.91
N ILE A 48 -1.48 3.21 -2.60
CA ILE A 48 -0.06 3.11 -2.95
C ILE A 48 0.61 1.88 -2.32
N LEU A 49 0.39 1.66 -1.02
CA LEU A 49 1.01 0.55 -0.31
C LEU A 49 0.43 -0.79 -0.74
N GLU A 50 -0.88 -0.84 -0.99
CA GLU A 50 -1.57 -2.01 -1.55
C GLU A 50 -1.10 -2.31 -2.97
N LEU A 51 -0.93 -1.28 -3.81
CA LEU A 51 -0.35 -1.44 -5.14
C LEU A 51 1.06 -2.01 -5.03
N VAL A 52 1.93 -1.43 -4.20
CA VAL A 52 3.30 -1.95 -4.03
C VAL A 52 3.31 -3.39 -3.48
N SER A 53 2.36 -3.76 -2.61
CA SER A 53 2.25 -5.13 -2.10
C SER A 53 1.85 -6.14 -3.18
N ASP A 54 0.86 -5.76 -4.00
CA ASP A 54 0.35 -6.60 -5.09
C ASP A 54 1.35 -6.67 -6.26
N CYS A 55 2.10 -5.58 -6.47
CA CYS A 55 3.06 -5.44 -7.57
C CYS A 55 4.38 -6.19 -7.39
N THR A 56 4.56 -7.00 -6.33
CA THR A 56 5.54 -8.10 -6.40
C THR A 56 5.30 -9.02 -7.61
N MET A 57 4.17 -8.87 -8.32
CA MET A 57 3.77 -9.61 -9.52
C MET A 57 3.53 -8.77 -10.81
N SER A 58 3.81 -7.46 -10.88
CA SER A 58 3.48 -6.61 -12.08
C SER A 58 4.60 -5.66 -12.54
N SER A 59 4.47 -5.06 -13.74
CA SER A 59 5.56 -4.29 -14.38
C SER A 59 5.88 -2.94 -13.69
N PRO A 60 7.17 -2.57 -13.56
CA PRO A 60 7.61 -1.30 -12.97
C PRO A 60 7.01 -0.04 -13.62
N GLU A 61 6.71 -0.09 -14.92
CA GLU A 61 6.18 1.02 -15.70
C GLU A 61 4.75 1.38 -15.31
N GLY A 62 3.90 0.38 -15.07
CA GLY A 62 2.52 0.60 -14.63
C GLY A 62 2.47 1.24 -13.23
N MET A 63 3.39 0.83 -12.35
CA MET A 63 3.53 1.41 -11.01
C MET A 63 3.92 2.89 -11.08
N ARG A 64 4.92 3.22 -11.92
CA ARG A 64 5.37 4.61 -12.09
C ARG A 64 4.26 5.52 -12.60
N LEU A 65 3.43 5.04 -13.52
CA LEU A 65 2.28 5.80 -14.04
C LEU A 65 1.27 6.12 -12.92
N VAL A 66 0.90 5.11 -12.13
CA VAL A 66 -0.07 5.29 -11.03
C VAL A 66 0.50 6.17 -9.94
N LEU A 67 1.75 5.93 -9.51
CA LEU A 67 2.40 6.75 -8.49
C LEU A 67 2.63 8.19 -8.94
N GLY A 68 2.98 8.41 -10.21
CA GLY A 68 3.16 9.74 -10.79
C GLY A 68 1.86 10.56 -10.86
N ALA A 69 0.70 9.89 -10.90
CA ALA A 69 -0.60 10.53 -10.82
C ALA A 69 -0.96 10.97 -9.38
N LEU A 70 -0.32 10.39 -8.35
CA LEU A 70 -0.62 10.63 -6.95
C LEU A 70 0.24 11.76 -6.36
N ARG A 71 -0.11 12.99 -6.74
CA ARG A 71 0.55 14.22 -6.24
C ARG A 71 0.05 14.66 -4.86
N THR A 72 -1.13 14.22 -4.44
CA THR A 72 -1.83 14.71 -3.23
C THR A 72 -1.80 13.69 -2.09
N VAL A 73 -0.60 13.32 -1.64
CA VAL A 73 -0.39 12.46 -0.47
C VAL A 73 -0.42 13.29 0.81
N ARG A 74 -1.26 12.94 1.76
CA ARG A 74 -1.35 13.58 3.08
C ARG A 74 -0.38 12.89 4.03
N ARG A 75 0.61 13.65 4.48
CA ARG A 75 1.63 13.22 5.43
C ARG A 75 1.10 12.41 6.63
N PRO A 76 0.12 12.89 7.43
CA PRO A 76 -0.30 12.18 8.63
C PRO A 76 -0.96 10.82 8.33
N VAL A 77 -1.58 10.67 7.16
CA VAL A 77 -2.17 9.40 6.74
C VAL A 77 -1.07 8.43 6.33
N LEU A 78 -0.14 8.87 5.48
CA LEU A 78 0.97 8.04 5.04
C LEU A 78 1.87 7.60 6.20
N GLU A 79 2.27 8.50 7.10
CA GLU A 79 3.11 8.15 8.25
C GLU A 79 2.43 7.12 9.17
N ARG A 80 1.12 7.23 9.38
CA ARG A 80 0.36 6.25 10.16
C ARG A 80 0.32 4.89 9.45
N LEU A 81 0.06 4.85 8.15
CA LEU A 81 0.10 3.59 7.39
C LEU A 81 1.48 2.94 7.42
N LEU A 82 2.56 3.72 7.23
CA LEU A 82 3.94 3.22 7.30
C LEU A 82 4.29 2.66 8.68
N THR A 83 3.81 3.29 9.75
CA THR A 83 4.04 2.84 11.13
C THR A 83 3.52 1.43 11.37
N HIS A 84 2.37 1.11 10.77
CA HIS A 84 1.68 -0.18 10.90
C HIS A 84 2.01 -1.17 9.77
N CYS A 85 2.74 -0.75 8.73
CA CYS A 85 3.23 -1.63 7.67
C CYS A 85 4.47 -2.39 8.17
N HIS A 86 4.35 -3.71 8.36
CA HIS A 86 5.45 -4.54 8.88
C HIS A 86 6.40 -5.05 7.80
N HIS A 87 5.98 -4.99 6.53
CA HIS A 87 6.75 -5.38 5.37
C HIS A 87 7.81 -4.33 5.06
N LEU A 88 9.07 -4.65 5.32
CA LEU A 88 10.21 -3.76 5.07
C LEU A 88 10.46 -3.58 3.57
N ASP A 89 10.41 -4.68 2.82
CA ASP A 89 10.50 -4.74 1.37
C ASP A 89 9.53 -3.77 0.69
N ILE A 90 8.26 -3.77 1.10
CA ILE A 90 7.26 -2.84 0.56
C ILE A 90 7.64 -1.38 0.83
N ARG A 91 8.11 -1.08 2.04
CA ARG A 91 8.54 0.29 2.40
C ARG A 91 9.78 0.74 1.62
N LEU A 92 10.73 -0.17 1.37
CA LEU A 92 11.93 0.10 0.57
C LEU A 92 11.59 0.31 -0.92
N VAL A 93 10.72 -0.53 -1.49
CA VAL A 93 10.25 -0.37 -2.87
C VAL A 93 9.51 0.94 -3.02
N LEU A 94 8.63 1.28 -2.07
CA LEU A 94 7.95 2.57 -2.06
C LEU A 94 8.92 3.75 -2.04
N ALA A 95 9.92 3.73 -1.16
CA ALA A 95 10.93 4.79 -1.08
C ALA A 95 11.71 4.93 -2.40
N THR A 96 12.11 3.81 -3.00
CA THR A 96 12.83 3.77 -4.27
C THR A 96 12.00 4.38 -5.39
N LEU A 97 10.74 3.99 -5.52
CA LEU A 97 9.85 4.50 -6.56
C LEU A 97 9.52 5.99 -6.35
N ALA A 98 9.29 6.40 -5.10
CA ALA A 98 9.04 7.79 -4.76
C ALA A 98 10.24 8.68 -5.14
N GLY A 99 11.47 8.22 -4.86
CA GLY A 99 12.70 8.90 -5.25
C GLY A 99 12.88 8.96 -6.77
N GLN A 100 12.62 7.87 -7.49
CA GLN A 100 12.70 7.84 -8.97
C GLN A 100 11.69 8.80 -9.64
N LEU A 101 10.57 9.09 -8.98
CA LEU A 101 9.51 9.96 -9.49
C LEU A 101 9.63 11.40 -9.00
N ASP A 102 10.67 11.73 -8.23
CA ASP A 102 10.83 13.01 -7.55
C ASP A 102 9.57 13.43 -6.77
N ALA A 103 8.96 12.46 -6.09
CA ALA A 103 7.70 12.68 -5.39
C ALA A 103 7.94 13.55 -4.14
N PRO A 104 7.13 14.60 -3.88
CA PRO A 104 7.34 15.51 -2.76
C PRO A 104 7.22 14.84 -1.38
N TRP A 105 6.59 13.67 -1.34
CA TRP A 105 6.38 12.83 -0.17
C TRP A 105 7.47 11.76 0.02
N ALA A 106 8.42 11.59 -0.92
CA ALA A 106 9.50 10.60 -0.85
C ALA A 106 10.33 10.73 0.42
N GLN A 107 10.72 11.97 0.75
CA GLN A 107 11.45 12.32 1.98
C GLN A 107 10.73 11.86 3.27
N TRP A 108 9.40 11.69 3.25
CA TRP A 108 8.66 11.24 4.43
C TRP A 108 8.85 9.75 4.65
N VAL A 109 8.89 8.98 3.57
CA VAL A 109 9.14 7.53 3.60
C VAL A 109 10.58 7.26 4.05
N GLU A 110 11.55 7.99 3.49
CA GLU A 110 12.96 7.87 3.87
C GLU A 110 13.20 8.18 5.35
N ARG A 111 12.65 9.28 5.86
CA ARG A 111 12.72 9.61 7.29
C ARG A 111 12.09 8.54 8.16
N HIS A 112 10.97 7.95 7.72
CA HIS A 112 10.31 6.89 8.46
C HIS A 112 11.16 5.60 8.51
N LEU A 113 11.82 5.25 7.39
CA LEU A 113 12.76 4.13 7.32
C LEU A 113 13.98 4.35 8.24
N ALA A 114 14.54 5.56 8.24
CA ALA A 114 15.68 5.91 9.09
C ALA A 114 15.35 5.87 10.59
N ALA A 115 14.13 6.28 10.98
CA ALA A 115 13.66 6.26 12.37
C ALA A 115 13.41 4.85 12.93
N ARG A 116 13.31 3.84 12.07
CA ARG A 116 13.09 2.45 12.43
C ARG A 116 14.16 1.59 11.76
N PRO A 117 15.43 1.69 12.22
CA PRO A 117 16.54 1.00 11.60
C PRO A 117 16.29 -0.50 11.59
N LEU A 118 16.84 -1.16 10.57
CA LEU A 118 16.86 -2.61 10.43
C LEU A 118 17.30 -3.22 11.75
N SER A 119 16.39 -3.84 12.49
CA SER A 119 16.83 -4.76 13.53
C SER A 119 17.54 -5.88 12.78
N ALA A 120 18.88 -5.92 12.91
CA ALA A 120 19.69 -7.00 12.36
C ALA A 120 19.18 -8.34 12.93
N PRO A 121 19.25 -9.44 12.15
CA PRO A 121 18.83 -10.77 12.61
C PRO A 121 19.58 -11.23 13.85
#